data_AF-A0A529P148-F1
#
_entry.id   AF-A0A529P148-F1
#
_cell.length_a   1.000
_cell.length_b   1.000
_cell.length_c   1.000
_cell.angle_alpha   90.00
_cell.angle_beta   90.00
_cell.angle_gamma   90.00
#
_symmetry.space_group_name_H-M   'P 1'
#
loop_
_entity.id
_entity.type
_entity.pdbx_description
1 polymer ?
#
loop_
_entity_poly.entity_id
_entity_poly.type
_entity_poly.pdbx_seq_one_letter_code
_entity_poly.pdbx_strand_id
1 'polypeptide(L)'
;MPGTQGPLNAFLDLRQMPVEDAELGPLAGLRLAVKDIYDVAGYRTGCGNPQKYEEAHAASRTAQAVQAILDAGARFVGKTQTDELA
;
A
#
# COMPACT_ATOMS: atom_id res chain seq x y z
N MET A 1 7.26 -11.81 -7.91
CA MET A 1 6.58 -10.48 -7.97
C MET A 1 5.08 -10.69 -8.06
N PRO A 2 4.27 -9.91 -7.34
CA PRO A 2 2.82 -9.92 -7.55
C PRO A 2 2.50 -9.58 -9.01
N GLY A 3 1.38 -10.10 -9.51
CA GLY A 3 0.81 -9.62 -10.76
C GLY A 3 0.33 -8.17 -10.63
N THR A 4 -0.33 -7.67 -11.67
CA THR A 4 -0.96 -6.35 -11.68
C THR A 4 -2.44 -6.45 -12.05
N GLN A 5 -3.22 -5.46 -11.63
CA GLN A 5 -4.66 -5.38 -11.90
C GLN A 5 -5.04 -4.09 -12.63
N GLY A 6 -6.12 -4.18 -13.42
CA GLY A 6 -6.67 -3.07 -14.19
C GLY A 6 -5.94 -2.78 -15.52
N PRO A 7 -6.54 -1.97 -16.40
CA PRO A 7 -6.06 -1.76 -17.77
C PRO A 7 -4.72 -1.00 -17.86
N LEU A 8 -4.30 -0.37 -16.77
CA LEU A 8 -3.05 0.42 -16.70
C LEU A 8 -1.92 -0.30 -15.95
N ASN A 9 -2.17 -1.52 -15.44
CA ASN A 9 -1.23 -2.27 -14.60
C ASN A 9 -0.71 -1.51 -13.35
N ALA A 10 -1.35 -0.42 -12.95
CA ALA A 10 -0.82 0.47 -11.91
C ALA A 10 -0.85 -0.13 -10.50
N PHE A 11 -1.82 -0.99 -10.21
CA PHE A 11 -1.99 -1.63 -8.89
C PHE A 11 -1.42 -3.04 -8.89
N LEU A 12 -0.77 -3.41 -7.79
CA LEU A 12 -0.36 -4.78 -7.56
C LEU A 12 -1.60 -5.66 -7.32
N ASP A 13 -1.57 -6.88 -7.84
CA ASP A 13 -2.58 -7.91 -7.58
C ASP A 13 -2.26 -8.59 -6.24
N LEU A 14 -2.75 -7.97 -5.17
CA LEU A 14 -2.56 -8.40 -3.79
C LEU A 14 -3.90 -8.70 -3.15
N ARG A 15 -3.91 -9.66 -2.22
CA ARG A 15 -5.07 -9.90 -1.36
C ARG A 15 -5.39 -8.63 -0.58
N GLN A 16 -6.60 -8.11 -0.77
CA GLN A 16 -7.08 -6.96 -0.01
C GLN A 16 -7.31 -7.36 1.45
N MET A 17 -6.65 -6.64 2.34
CA MET A 17 -6.81 -6.67 3.79
C MET A 17 -7.38 -5.33 4.27
N PRO A 18 -8.27 -5.34 5.27
CA PRO A 18 -8.76 -4.11 5.86
C PRO A 18 -7.60 -3.31 6.46
N VAL A 19 -7.55 -2.02 6.15
CA VAL A 19 -6.62 -1.06 6.73
C VAL A 19 -7.49 0.01 7.36
N GLU A 20 -7.30 0.25 8.65
CA GLU A 20 -8.08 1.27 9.38
C GLU A 20 -7.67 2.67 8.92
N ASP A 21 -8.68 3.52 8.73
CA ASP A 21 -8.58 4.94 8.47
C ASP A 21 -9.59 5.70 9.34
N ALA A 22 -9.34 6.99 9.58
CA ALA A 22 -10.25 7.81 10.38
C ALA A 22 -11.56 8.10 9.62
N GLU A 23 -12.71 7.97 10.28
CA GLU A 23 -14.01 8.26 9.64
C GLU A 23 -14.17 9.73 9.22
N LEU A 24 -13.46 10.65 9.89
CA LEU A 24 -13.51 12.09 9.68
C LEU A 24 -12.09 12.64 9.54
N GLY A 25 -11.98 13.76 8.82
CA GLY A 25 -10.71 14.45 8.63
C GLY A 25 -10.68 15.21 7.31
N PRO A 26 -9.60 15.97 7.06
CA PRO A 26 -9.49 16.78 5.84
C PRO A 26 -9.41 15.95 4.55
N LEU A 27 -9.13 14.65 4.64
CA LEU A 27 -9.09 13.73 3.51
C LEU A 27 -10.24 12.72 3.49
N ALA A 28 -11.23 12.87 4.38
CA ALA A 28 -12.41 12.02 4.43
C ALA A 28 -13.12 11.95 3.06
N GLY A 29 -13.44 10.73 2.62
CA GLY A 29 -14.06 10.47 1.31
C GLY A 29 -13.06 10.35 0.15
N LEU A 30 -11.79 10.67 0.36
CA LEU A 30 -10.73 10.44 -0.63
C LEU A 30 -10.19 9.01 -0.55
N ARG A 31 -9.47 8.60 -1.60
CA ARG A 31 -8.85 7.28 -1.74
C ARG A 31 -7.35 7.42 -1.81
N LEU A 32 -6.64 6.52 -1.13
CA LEU A 32 -5.18 6.46 -1.07
C LEU A 32 -4.66 5.17 -1.74
N ALA A 33 -3.82 5.34 -2.75
CA ALA A 33 -2.98 4.28 -3.29
C ALA A 33 -1.54 4.51 -2.84
N VAL A 34 -0.82 3.45 -2.42
CA VAL A 34 0.50 3.58 -1.80
C VAL A 34 1.56 2.90 -2.66
N LYS A 35 2.58 3.64 -3.10
CA LYS A 35 3.74 3.09 -3.83
C LYS A 35 4.36 1.94 -3.03
N ASP A 36 4.73 0.84 -3.69
CA ASP A 36 5.25 -0.38 -3.04
C ASP A 36 6.69 -0.27 -2.50
N ILE A 37 7.01 0.87 -1.91
CA ILE A 37 8.21 1.14 -1.11
C ILE A 37 7.86 1.60 0.31
N TYR A 38 6.57 1.84 0.58
CA TYR A 38 6.06 2.17 1.91
C TYR A 38 5.34 0.98 2.50
N ASP A 39 5.61 0.73 3.78
CA ASP A 39 4.90 -0.28 4.56
C ASP A 39 3.46 0.13 4.84
N VAL A 40 2.57 -0.85 4.72
CA VAL A 40 1.17 -0.79 5.14
C VAL A 40 0.95 -2.03 5.99
N ALA A 41 0.46 -1.87 7.22
CA ALA A 41 0.28 -3.00 8.14
C ALA A 41 -0.55 -4.12 7.50
N GLY A 42 -0.09 -5.36 7.63
CA GLY A 42 -0.71 -6.54 7.00
C GLY A 42 -0.25 -6.82 5.57
N TYR A 43 0.41 -5.88 4.88
CA TYR A 43 0.93 -6.07 3.53
C TYR A 43 2.44 -6.32 3.54
N ARG A 44 2.90 -7.12 2.59
CA ARG A 44 4.33 -7.21 2.24
C ARG A 44 4.69 -6.00 1.38
N THR A 45 5.92 -5.51 1.53
CA THR A 45 6.48 -4.44 0.68
C THR A 45 7.59 -5.05 -0.17
N GLY A 46 7.40 -5.07 -1.50
CA GLY A 46 8.30 -5.72 -2.43
C GLY A 46 9.39 -4.82 -3.00
N CYS A 47 9.25 -3.49 -2.91
CA CYS A 47 10.18 -2.52 -3.48
C CYS A 47 10.47 -2.76 -4.97
N GLY A 48 9.50 -3.28 -5.74
CA GLY A 48 9.74 -3.54 -7.17
C GLY A 48 10.69 -4.72 -7.44
N ASN A 49 11.08 -5.50 -6.43
CA ASN A 49 12.04 -6.59 -6.55
C ASN A 49 11.42 -7.96 -6.17
N PRO A 50 11.52 -9.00 -7.02
CA PRO A 50 10.94 -10.33 -6.77
C PRO A 50 11.43 -10.99 -5.49
N GLN A 51 12.75 -10.99 -5.28
CA GLN A 51 13.40 -11.62 -4.14
C GLN A 51 13.03 -10.92 -2.83
N LYS A 52 13.04 -9.58 -2.81
CA LYS A 52 12.58 -8.80 -1.65
C LYS A 52 11.14 -9.11 -1.32
N TYR A 53 10.26 -9.19 -2.32
CA TYR A 53 8.88 -9.56 -2.07
C TYR A 53 8.79 -10.97 -1.49
N GLU A 54 9.56 -11.95 -1.99
CA GLU A 54 9.58 -13.34 -1.51
C GLU A 54 10.13 -13.50 -0.09
N GLU A 55 11.10 -12.68 0.31
CA GLU A 55 11.70 -12.66 1.65
C GLU A 55 10.93 -11.78 2.65
N ALA A 56 10.13 -10.82 2.15
CA ALA A 56 9.40 -9.89 3.00
C ALA A 56 8.34 -10.61 3.85
N HIS A 57 8.16 -10.14 5.07
CA HIS A 57 7.01 -10.50 5.89
C HIS A 57 5.95 -9.40 5.76
N ALA A 58 4.71 -9.72 6.14
CA ALA A 58 3.70 -8.66 6.29
C ALA A 58 4.18 -7.65 7.33
N ALA A 59 4.11 -6.36 7.01
CA ALA A 59 4.53 -5.31 7.92
C ALA A 59 3.65 -5.31 9.17
N SER A 60 4.27 -5.17 10.35
CA SER A 60 3.56 -5.05 11.62
C SER A 60 3.03 -3.64 11.88
N ARG A 61 3.56 -2.64 11.16
CA ARG A 61 3.19 -1.23 11.28
C ARG A 61 3.14 -0.58 9.90
N THR A 62 2.25 0.40 9.77
CA THR A 62 2.19 1.29 8.61
C THR A 62 3.27 2.37 8.72
N ALA A 63 3.90 2.72 7.59
CA ALA A 63 4.89 3.80 7.54
C ALA A 63 4.28 5.13 7.98
N GLN A 64 5.02 5.96 8.73
CA GLN A 64 4.48 7.19 9.35
C GLN A 64 3.81 8.13 8.35
N ALA A 65 4.38 8.28 7.15
CA ALA A 65 3.79 9.11 6.10
C ALA A 65 2.44 8.58 5.60
N VAL A 66 2.30 7.26 5.49
CA VAL A 66 1.03 6.62 5.12
C VAL A 66 0.03 6.74 6.28
N GLN A 67 0.49 6.51 7.52
CA GLN A 67 -0.36 6.61 8.71
C GLN A 67 -0.95 8.01 8.86
N ALA A 68 -0.17 9.08 8.63
CA ALA A 68 -0.66 10.45 8.69
C ALA A 68 -1.80 10.73 7.69
N ILE A 69 -1.79 10.05 6.53
CA ILE A 69 -2.85 10.19 5.51
C ILE A 69 -4.09 9.38 5.91
N LEU A 70 -3.92 8.20 6.51
CA LEU A 70 -5.02 7.38 7.06
C LEU A 70 -5.70 8.08 8.24
N ASP A 71 -4.91 8.66 9.16
CA ASP A 71 -5.39 9.43 10.31
C ASP A 71 -6.14 10.70 9.89
N ALA A 72 -5.84 11.23 8.69
CA ALA A 72 -6.56 12.34 8.08
C ALA A 72 -7.84 11.91 7.32
N GLY A 73 -8.13 10.59 7.29
CA GLY A 73 -9.38 10.00 6.81
C GLY A 73 -9.39 9.53 5.36
N ALA A 74 -8.23 9.40 4.70
CA ALA A 74 -8.20 8.82 3.36
C ALA A 74 -8.27 7.29 3.43
N ARG A 75 -9.15 6.69 2.64
CA ARG A 75 -9.30 5.23 2.60
C ARG A 75 -8.24 4.58 1.73
N PHE A 76 -7.47 3.64 2.27
CA PHE A 76 -6.53 2.83 1.51
C PHE A 76 -7.26 1.94 0.47
N VAL A 77 -6.73 1.88 -0.77
CA VAL A 77 -7.32 1.05 -1.84
C VAL A 77 -6.35 0.07 -2.49
N GLY A 78 -5.05 0.11 -2.15
CA GLY A 78 -4.08 -0.85 -2.64
C GLY A 78 -2.66 -0.30 -2.76
N LYS A 79 -1.71 -1.22 -3.00
CA LYS A 79 -0.32 -0.89 -3.32
C LYS A 79 -0.15 -0.70 -4.82
N THR A 80 0.62 0.30 -5.23
CA THR A 80 0.94 0.54 -6.65
C THR A 80 2.33 0.05 -7.01
N GLN A 81 2.55 -0.19 -8.29
CA GLN A 81 3.87 -0.54 -8.82
C GLN A 81 4.94 0.49 -8.45
N THR A 82 6.19 0.01 -8.47
CA THR A 82 7.41 0.80 -8.34
C THR A 82 8.48 0.14 -9.18
N ASP A 83 9.39 0.94 -9.72
CA ASP A 83 10.68 0.43 -10.18
C ASP A 83 11.44 -0.18 -8.99
N GLU A 84 12.36 -1.08 -9.32
CA GLU A 84 13.17 -1.80 -8.35
C GLU A 84 13.97 -0.82 -7.47
N LEU A 85 13.70 -0.85 -6.16
CA LEU A 85 14.31 -0.02 -5.12
C LEU A 85 14.04 1.50 -5.24
N ALA A 86 12.94 1.86 -5.92
CA ALA A 86 12.30 3.17 -6.07
C ALA A 86 12.58 3.93 -7.37
#